data_AF-A0A920UWV6-F1
#
_entry.id   AF-A0A920UWV6-F1
#
_cell.length_a   1.000
_cell.length_b   1.000
_cell.length_c   1.000
_cell.angle_alpha   90.00
_cell.angle_beta   90.00
_cell.angle_gamma   90.00
#
_symmetry.space_group_name_H-M   'P 1'
#
loop_
_entity.id
_entity.type
_entity.pdbx_description
1 polymer ?
#
loop_
_entity_poly.entity_id
_entity_poly.type
_entity_poly.pdbx_seq_one_letter_code
_entity_poly.pdbx_strand_id
1 'polypeptide(L)'
;MPRLFRAAGHTAIPSRGGQAALTVAGAVAGWQEAYALAKEWGGRLPLQRLLEEAIHYARDGFAVTDSQYANTIKKCDELRSVPGFSNAFLADDGVGAPMPGTLFQNPALATTIERLADSGLEAFYRGDLAHQIADELSQAGSPLRFADLDAMVARRVTPLQLNVNGHALYNLPPPTQGLASLMILGLFSRLEVAFSGGL
;
A
#
# COMPACT_ATOMS: atom_id res chain seq x y z
N MET A 1 10.63 22.14 -5.36
CA MET A 1 10.51 21.77 -3.94
C MET A 1 9.36 22.58 -3.33
N PRO A 2 8.30 21.93 -2.80
CA PRO A 2 7.08 22.61 -2.33
C PRO A 2 7.33 23.62 -1.21
N ARG A 3 6.51 24.68 -1.13
CA ARG A 3 6.65 25.78 -0.16
C ARG A 3 6.66 25.30 1.30
N LEU A 4 5.85 24.29 1.61
CA LEU A 4 5.75 23.68 2.94
C LEU A 4 7.12 23.23 3.48
N PHE A 5 7.88 22.49 2.68
CA PHE A 5 9.16 21.93 3.12
C PHE A 5 10.26 22.98 3.16
N ARG A 6 10.25 23.95 2.24
CA ARG A 6 11.19 25.08 2.27
C ARG A 6 11.01 25.93 3.53
N ALA A 7 9.77 26.17 3.95
CA ALA A 7 9.47 26.91 5.18
C ALA A 7 9.92 26.15 6.44
N ALA A 8 9.95 24.82 6.39
CA ALA A 8 10.48 23.95 7.44
C ALA A 8 12.01 23.76 7.39
N GLY A 9 12.73 24.49 6.54
CA GLY A 9 14.20 24.44 6.45
C GLY A 9 14.75 23.23 5.69
N HIS A 10 13.90 22.44 5.04
CA HIS A 10 14.33 21.26 4.30
C HIS A 10 14.87 21.62 2.91
N THR A 11 15.95 20.96 2.50
CA THR A 11 16.54 21.05 1.15
C THR A 11 15.97 20.00 0.19
N ALA A 12 15.43 18.90 0.72
CA ALA A 12 14.71 17.85 0.01
C ALA A 12 13.52 17.34 0.84
N ILE A 13 12.59 16.60 0.23
CA ILE A 13 11.53 15.93 1.01
C ILE A 13 12.19 14.84 1.86
N PRO A 14 11.93 14.78 3.19
CA PRO A 14 12.47 13.72 4.04
C PRO A 14 12.09 12.32 3.55
N SER A 15 12.96 11.33 3.75
CA SER A 15 12.70 9.95 3.36
C SER A 15 11.81 9.19 4.37
N ARG A 16 11.67 9.70 5.60
CA ARG A 16 10.99 9.08 6.74
C ARG A 16 10.30 10.10 7.66
N GLY A 17 9.51 9.59 8.60
CA GLY A 17 8.70 10.37 9.54
C GLY A 17 7.41 10.87 8.91
N GLY A 18 6.55 11.52 9.70
CA GLY A 18 5.23 11.97 9.21
C GLY A 18 5.32 12.96 8.05
N GLN A 19 6.37 13.78 7.98
CA GLN A 19 6.59 14.70 6.86
C GLN A 19 6.84 13.97 5.52
N ALA A 20 7.32 12.72 5.56
CA ALA A 20 7.44 11.86 4.38
C ALA A 20 6.11 11.17 4.01
N ALA A 21 5.20 11.01 4.97
CA ALA A 21 3.86 10.48 4.77
C ALA A 21 2.91 11.58 4.26
N LEU A 22 3.14 12.07 3.04
CA LEU A 22 2.46 13.22 2.44
C LEU A 22 1.51 12.88 1.28
N THR A 23 1.24 11.60 1.03
CA THR A 23 0.27 11.14 0.03
C THR A 23 -0.76 10.21 0.66
N VAL A 24 -2.03 10.36 0.28
CA VAL A 24 -3.11 9.51 0.79
C VAL A 24 -2.92 8.07 0.31
N ALA A 25 -3.09 7.09 1.19
CA ALA A 25 -3.02 5.68 0.86
C ALA A 25 -4.24 5.25 0.04
N GLY A 26 -4.03 4.85 -1.22
CA GLY A 26 -5.14 4.57 -2.16
C GLY A 26 -5.55 3.10 -2.31
N ALA A 27 -4.92 2.17 -1.59
CA ALA A 27 -5.17 0.73 -1.76
C ALA A 27 -6.62 0.36 -1.45
N VAL A 28 -7.17 0.85 -0.33
CA VAL A 28 -8.54 0.54 0.10
C VAL A 28 -9.58 1.11 -0.87
N ALA A 29 -9.33 2.29 -1.46
CA ALA A 29 -10.18 2.85 -2.51
C ALA A 29 -10.17 1.97 -3.76
N GLY A 30 -9.01 1.40 -4.11
CA GLY A 30 -8.89 0.42 -5.18
C GLY A 30 -9.68 -0.86 -4.89
N TRP A 31 -9.64 -1.36 -3.64
CA TRP A 31 -10.45 -2.51 -3.21
C TRP A 31 -11.94 -2.21 -3.30
N GLN A 32 -12.36 -1.01 -2.91
CA GLN A 32 -13.76 -0.56 -3.01
C GLN A 32 -14.24 -0.58 -4.48
N GLU A 33 -13.47 -0.02 -5.40
CA GLU A 33 -13.81 -0.03 -6.83
C GLU A 33 -13.82 -1.45 -7.40
N ALA A 34 -12.84 -2.29 -7.05
CA ALA A 34 -12.80 -3.68 -7.49
C ALA A 34 -13.98 -4.49 -6.92
N TYR A 35 -14.37 -4.23 -5.67
CA TYR A 35 -15.51 -4.87 -5.04
C TYR A 35 -16.83 -4.47 -5.72
N ALA A 36 -17.01 -3.18 -6.03
CA ALA A 36 -18.15 -2.70 -6.79
C ALA A 36 -18.24 -3.35 -8.17
N LEU A 37 -17.12 -3.39 -8.92
CA LEU A 37 -17.05 -4.06 -10.22
C LEU A 37 -17.35 -5.56 -10.12
N ALA A 38 -16.84 -6.24 -9.09
CA ALA A 38 -17.14 -7.65 -8.86
C ALA A 38 -18.64 -7.88 -8.61
N LYS A 39 -19.33 -6.96 -7.91
CA LYS A 39 -20.79 -7.01 -7.77
C LYS A 39 -21.52 -6.81 -9.09
N GLU A 40 -21.09 -5.87 -9.92
CA GLU A 40 -21.62 -5.67 -11.28
C GLU A 40 -21.53 -6.96 -12.12
N TRP A 41 -20.47 -7.77 -11.93
CA TRP A 41 -20.28 -9.07 -12.58
C TRP A 41 -20.96 -10.26 -11.88
N GLY A 42 -21.78 -10.01 -10.86
CA GLY A 42 -22.54 -11.05 -10.16
C GLY A 42 -21.80 -11.72 -9.00
N GLY A 43 -20.69 -11.15 -8.53
CA GLY A 43 -19.97 -11.58 -7.34
C GLY A 43 -20.84 -11.49 -6.08
N ARG A 44 -20.80 -12.55 -5.24
CA ARG A 44 -21.74 -12.69 -4.12
C ARG A 44 -21.10 -12.63 -2.74
N LEU A 45 -19.78 -12.70 -2.65
CA LEU A 45 -19.10 -12.75 -1.35
C LEU A 45 -19.26 -11.41 -0.59
N PRO A 46 -19.63 -11.46 0.70
CA PRO A 46 -19.64 -10.28 1.57
C PRO A 46 -18.20 -9.89 1.97
N LEU A 47 -17.98 -8.63 2.34
CA LEU A 47 -16.66 -8.13 2.75
C LEU A 47 -16.10 -8.91 3.95
N GLN A 48 -16.97 -9.28 4.90
CA GLN A 48 -16.61 -10.11 6.05
C GLN A 48 -15.88 -11.38 5.61
N ARG A 49 -16.41 -12.08 4.60
CA ARG A 49 -15.79 -13.31 4.10
C ARG A 49 -14.50 -13.05 3.32
N LEU A 50 -14.39 -11.90 2.65
CA LEU A 50 -13.18 -11.54 1.90
C LEU A 50 -12.03 -11.12 2.83
N LEU A 51 -12.33 -10.54 3.99
CA LEU A 51 -11.35 -10.00 4.93
C LEU A 51 -11.07 -10.91 6.13
N GLU A 52 -11.84 -11.99 6.30
CA GLU A 52 -11.76 -12.93 7.42
C GLU A 52 -10.32 -13.43 7.70
N GLU A 53 -9.63 -13.93 6.66
CA GLU A 53 -8.26 -14.44 6.80
C GLU A 53 -7.27 -13.32 7.19
N ALA A 54 -7.46 -12.11 6.66
CA ALA A 54 -6.60 -10.97 7.00
C ALA A 54 -6.79 -10.56 8.46
N ILE A 55 -8.03 -10.62 8.97
CA ILE A 55 -8.36 -10.38 10.38
C ILE A 55 -7.71 -11.47 11.25
N HIS A 56 -7.87 -12.74 10.87
CA HIS A 56 -7.30 -13.88 11.59
C HIS A 56 -5.77 -13.76 11.70
N TYR A 57 -5.05 -13.59 10.59
CA TYR A 57 -3.59 -13.49 10.63
C TYR A 57 -3.07 -12.21 11.29
N ALA A 58 -3.84 -11.12 11.28
CA ALA A 58 -3.47 -9.93 12.04
C ALA A 58 -3.66 -10.15 13.55
N ARG A 59 -4.72 -10.85 13.97
CA ARG A 59 -5.05 -11.06 15.38
C ARG A 59 -4.27 -12.21 16.01
N ASP A 60 -4.39 -13.38 15.42
CA ASP A 60 -3.87 -14.64 15.95
C ASP A 60 -2.42 -14.85 15.52
N GLY A 61 -2.02 -14.17 14.44
CA GLY A 61 -0.63 -14.04 14.02
C GLY A 61 -0.20 -15.05 12.96
N PHE A 62 1.03 -14.89 12.51
CA PHE A 62 1.68 -15.79 11.56
C PHE A 62 3.16 -15.96 11.91
N ALA A 63 3.78 -17.01 11.36
CA ALA A 63 5.20 -17.25 11.56
C ALA A 63 6.04 -16.21 10.79
N VAL A 64 6.92 -15.51 11.49
CA VAL A 64 7.82 -14.51 10.88
C VAL A 64 8.67 -15.17 9.81
N THR A 65 8.74 -14.52 8.65
CA THR A 65 9.56 -14.97 7.52
C THR A 65 10.98 -14.42 7.60
N ASP A 66 11.94 -15.09 6.96
CA ASP A 66 13.32 -14.61 6.86
C ASP A 66 13.41 -13.21 6.23
N SER A 67 12.56 -12.93 5.23
CA SER A 67 12.55 -11.65 4.55
C SER A 67 11.98 -10.52 5.43
N GLN A 68 10.95 -10.79 6.23
CA GLN A 68 10.44 -9.83 7.21
C GLN A 68 11.52 -9.51 8.24
N TYR A 69 12.15 -10.52 8.85
CA TYR A 69 13.23 -10.33 9.80
C TYR A 69 14.36 -9.49 9.21
N ALA A 70 14.86 -9.87 8.03
CA ALA A 70 15.95 -9.16 7.36
C ALA A 70 15.60 -7.70 7.04
N ASN A 71 14.37 -7.43 6.58
CA ASN A 71 13.92 -6.08 6.27
C ASN A 71 13.74 -5.22 7.53
N THR A 72 13.17 -5.78 8.60
CA THR A 72 12.99 -5.07 9.87
C THR A 72 14.34 -4.70 10.48
N ILE A 73 15.31 -5.63 10.54
CA ILE A 73 16.66 -5.33 11.02
C ILE A 73 17.32 -4.24 10.16
N LYS A 74 17.28 -4.37 8.83
CA LYS A 74 17.87 -3.41 7.90
C LYS A 74 17.31 -1.99 8.04
N LYS A 75 16.07 -1.86 8.53
CA LYS A 75 15.36 -0.59 8.67
C LYS A 75 15.18 -0.09 10.09
N CYS A 76 15.58 -0.89 11.08
CA CYS A 76 15.33 -0.60 12.49
C CYS A 76 15.92 0.75 12.92
N ASP A 77 17.19 1.01 12.63
CA ASP A 77 17.84 2.27 13.02
C ASP A 77 17.21 3.51 12.37
N GLU A 78 16.69 3.36 11.16
CA GLU A 78 16.02 4.43 10.41
C GLU A 78 14.58 4.67 10.90
N LEU A 79 13.92 3.64 11.45
CA LEU A 79 12.48 3.66 11.75
C LEU A 79 12.14 3.64 13.25
N ARG A 80 13.07 3.29 14.13
CA ARG A 80 12.82 3.14 15.59
C ARG A 80 12.23 4.40 16.24
N SER A 81 12.58 5.58 15.73
CA SER A 81 12.07 6.88 16.22
C SER A 81 10.74 7.29 15.57
N VAL A 82 10.27 6.56 14.54
CA VAL A 82 8.98 6.84 13.89
C VAL A 82 7.86 6.38 14.83
N PRO A 83 6.86 7.24 15.11
CA PRO A 83 5.75 6.90 15.99
C PRO A 83 5.08 5.57 15.60
N GLY A 84 4.88 4.70 16.59
CA GLY A 84 4.21 3.41 16.42
C GLY A 84 5.07 2.29 15.82
N PHE A 85 6.22 2.56 15.20
CA PHE A 85 7.02 1.52 14.53
C PHE A 85 7.49 0.44 15.49
N SER A 86 8.12 0.83 16.61
CA SER A 86 8.67 -0.13 17.57
C SER A 86 7.59 -1.03 18.15
N ASN A 87 6.43 -0.47 18.51
CA ASN A 87 5.30 -1.22 19.06
C ASN A 87 4.67 -2.18 18.05
N ALA A 88 4.73 -1.86 16.75
CA ALA A 88 4.07 -2.64 15.71
C ALA A 88 4.97 -3.71 15.08
N PHE A 89 6.29 -3.53 15.08
CA PHE A 89 7.20 -4.33 14.26
C PHE A 89 8.42 -4.91 14.98
N LEU A 90 8.76 -4.43 16.18
CA LEU A 90 9.86 -4.99 16.96
C LEU A 90 9.35 -6.08 17.91
N ALA A 91 10.26 -6.93 18.35
CA ALA A 91 9.98 -7.91 19.39
C ALA A 91 9.59 -7.21 20.71
N ASP A 92 9.01 -7.96 21.65
CA ASP A 92 8.53 -7.43 22.94
C ASP A 92 9.63 -6.76 23.77
N ASP A 93 10.90 -7.10 23.52
CA ASP A 93 12.06 -6.43 24.13
C ASP A 93 12.28 -5.00 23.61
N GLY A 94 11.61 -4.63 22.51
CA GLY A 94 11.73 -3.35 21.82
C GLY A 94 13.09 -3.12 21.18
N VAL A 95 13.99 -4.11 21.18
CA VAL A 95 15.37 -3.98 20.70
C VAL A 95 15.52 -4.56 19.30
N GLY A 96 14.96 -5.74 19.04
CA GLY A 96 15.21 -6.49 17.81
C GLY A 96 13.99 -6.66 16.91
N ALA A 97 14.22 -7.16 15.70
CA ALA A 97 13.14 -7.75 14.90
C ALA A 97 12.76 -9.12 15.50
N PRO A 98 11.48 -9.52 15.43
CA PRO A 98 11.07 -10.86 15.85
C PRO A 98 11.75 -11.93 14.99
N MET A 99 12.23 -13.01 15.62
CA MET A 99 13.03 -14.04 14.95
C MET A 99 12.20 -14.84 13.92
N PRO A 100 12.78 -15.30 12.80
CA PRO A 100 12.08 -16.19 11.87
C PRO A 100 11.49 -17.41 12.56
N GLY A 101 10.28 -17.80 12.17
CA GLY A 101 9.51 -18.88 12.77
C GLY A 101 8.80 -18.54 14.07
N THR A 102 9.11 -17.40 14.71
CA THR A 102 8.34 -16.94 15.88
C THR A 102 7.00 -16.35 15.47
N LEU A 103 6.05 -16.29 16.41
CA LEU A 103 4.72 -15.75 16.17
C LEU A 103 4.78 -14.21 16.13
N PHE A 104 4.26 -13.63 15.04
CA PHE A 104 4.05 -12.19 14.93
C PHE A 104 2.56 -11.87 14.85
N GLN A 105 2.12 -10.90 15.66
CA GLN A 105 0.74 -10.47 15.78
C GLN A 105 0.64 -8.95 15.63
N ASN A 106 -0.45 -8.47 15.06
CA ASN A 106 -0.79 -7.05 14.95
C ASN A 106 -2.29 -6.82 15.25
N PRO A 107 -2.69 -6.87 16.53
CA PRO A 107 -4.10 -6.77 16.93
C PRO A 107 -4.72 -5.42 16.54
N ALA A 108 -3.94 -4.33 16.52
CA ALA A 108 -4.42 -3.01 16.08
C ALA A 108 -4.82 -3.01 14.60
N LEU A 109 -4.04 -3.70 13.75
CA LEU A 109 -4.40 -3.90 12.35
C LEU A 109 -5.66 -4.77 12.23
N ALA A 110 -5.79 -5.82 13.04
CA ALA A 110 -7.00 -6.66 13.05
C ALA A 110 -8.25 -5.84 13.34
N THR A 111 -8.23 -4.99 14.38
CA THR A 111 -9.35 -4.09 14.70
C THR A 111 -9.68 -3.14 13.55
N THR A 112 -8.66 -2.63 12.85
CA THR A 112 -8.88 -1.76 11.68
C THR A 112 -9.57 -2.53 10.55
N ILE A 113 -9.10 -3.72 10.22
CA ILE A 113 -9.69 -4.54 9.14
C ILE A 113 -11.11 -4.99 9.51
N GLU A 114 -11.38 -5.34 10.77
CA GLU A 114 -12.73 -5.65 11.25
C GLU A 114 -13.68 -4.47 11.07
N ARG A 115 -13.28 -3.25 11.45
CA ARG A 115 -14.10 -2.06 11.22
C ARG A 115 -14.44 -1.88 9.74
N LEU A 116 -13.49 -2.15 8.83
CA LEU A 116 -13.72 -2.10 7.38
C LEU A 116 -14.65 -3.23 6.89
N ALA A 117 -14.57 -4.41 7.49
CA ALA A 117 -15.47 -5.50 7.18
C ALA A 117 -16.91 -5.15 7.58
N ASP A 118 -17.10 -4.57 8.78
CA ASP A 118 -18.42 -4.24 9.33
C ASP A 118 -19.04 -2.98 8.73
N SER A 119 -18.26 -1.92 8.58
CA SER A 119 -18.73 -0.60 8.15
C SER A 119 -18.55 -0.34 6.65
N GLY A 120 -17.88 -1.25 5.95
CA GLY A 120 -17.49 -1.10 4.55
C GLY A 120 -16.14 -0.39 4.36
N LEU A 121 -15.54 -0.61 3.19
CA LEU A 121 -14.20 -0.11 2.84
C LEU A 121 -14.11 1.42 2.82
N GLU A 122 -15.24 2.10 2.59
CA GLU A 122 -15.35 3.55 2.56
C GLU A 122 -15.02 4.21 3.92
N ALA A 123 -15.19 3.48 5.03
CA ALA A 123 -14.87 3.95 6.37
C ALA A 123 -13.37 4.30 6.55
N PHE A 124 -12.49 3.78 5.70
CA PHE A 124 -11.07 4.19 5.70
C PHE A 124 -10.87 5.66 5.33
N TYR A 125 -11.76 6.20 4.49
CA TYR A 125 -11.67 7.55 3.93
C TYR A 125 -12.69 8.51 4.52
N ARG A 126 -13.76 7.98 5.13
CA ARG A 126 -14.91 8.75 5.63
C ARG A 126 -15.31 8.31 7.04
N GLY A 127 -15.82 9.24 7.83
CA GLY A 127 -16.29 8.98 9.20
C GLY A 127 -15.17 8.83 10.22
N ASP A 128 -15.47 8.16 11.34
CA ASP A 128 -14.64 8.18 12.56
C ASP A 128 -13.25 7.60 12.37
N LEU A 129 -13.12 6.50 11.60
CA LEU A 129 -11.81 5.90 11.33
C LEU A 129 -10.93 6.83 10.50
N ALA A 130 -11.50 7.53 9.51
CA ALA A 130 -10.75 8.51 8.72
C ALA A 130 -10.36 9.75 9.54
N HIS A 131 -11.21 10.21 10.46
CA HIS A 131 -10.85 11.26 11.42
C HIS A 131 -9.69 10.82 12.31
N GLN A 132 -9.76 9.60 12.86
CA GLN A 132 -8.68 9.04 13.67
C GLN A 132 -7.36 8.98 12.91
N ILE A 133 -7.36 8.46 11.66
CA ILE A 133 -6.16 8.40 10.82
C ILE A 133 -5.59 9.80 10.57
N ALA A 134 -6.45 10.79 10.24
CA ALA A 134 -6.00 12.16 10.00
C ALA A 134 -5.38 12.81 11.23
N ASP A 135 -5.95 12.57 12.42
CA ASP A 135 -5.43 13.08 13.68
C ASP A 135 -4.07 12.46 14.04
N GLU A 136 -3.95 11.14 13.92
CA GLU A 136 -2.70 10.41 14.16
C GLU A 136 -1.59 10.84 13.17
N LEU A 137 -1.94 11.02 11.88
CA LEU A 137 -1.03 11.56 10.87
C LEU A 137 -0.57 12.98 11.23
N SER A 138 -1.49 13.85 11.63
CA SER A 138 -1.18 15.22 12.04
C SER A 138 -0.25 15.24 13.26
N GLN A 139 -0.51 14.40 14.27
CA GLN A 139 0.35 14.23 15.45
C GLN A 139 1.75 13.72 15.08
N ALA A 140 1.85 12.83 14.09
CA ALA A 140 3.13 12.35 13.56
C ALA A 140 3.88 13.39 12.69
N GLY A 141 3.29 14.56 12.43
CA GLY A 141 3.88 15.64 11.64
C GLY A 141 3.58 15.57 10.14
N SER A 142 2.60 14.75 9.72
CA SER A 142 2.13 14.72 8.33
C SER A 142 1.33 15.97 7.96
N PRO A 143 1.43 16.45 6.70
CA PRO A 143 0.59 17.53 6.20
C PRO A 143 -0.84 17.09 5.86
N LEU A 144 -1.13 15.79 5.82
CA LEU A 144 -2.45 15.28 5.43
C LEU A 144 -3.51 15.65 6.48
N ARG A 145 -4.71 15.99 6.00
CA ARG A 145 -5.88 16.29 6.80
C ARG A 145 -7.04 15.41 6.39
N PHE A 146 -8.08 15.38 7.22
CA PHE A 146 -9.30 14.65 6.92
C PHE A 146 -9.85 14.95 5.52
N ALA A 147 -9.81 16.23 5.09
CA ALA A 147 -10.25 16.63 3.76
C ALA A 147 -9.48 15.94 2.61
N ASP A 148 -8.20 15.59 2.82
CA ASP A 148 -7.43 14.85 1.83
C ASP A 148 -7.90 13.38 1.74
N LEU A 149 -8.24 12.78 2.89
CA LEU A 149 -8.80 11.42 2.94
C LEU A 149 -10.19 11.39 2.31
N ASP A 150 -11.06 12.35 2.65
CA ASP A 150 -12.44 12.43 2.15
C ASP A 150 -12.50 12.63 0.63
N ALA A 151 -11.57 13.41 0.08
CA ALA A 151 -11.42 13.63 -1.36
C ALA A 151 -10.80 12.44 -2.11
N MET A 152 -10.31 11.41 -1.41
CA MET A 152 -9.65 10.28 -2.04
C MET A 152 -10.66 9.39 -2.77
N VAL A 153 -10.41 9.18 -4.06
CA VAL A 153 -11.17 8.25 -4.91
C VAL A 153 -10.22 7.47 -5.79
N ALA A 154 -10.49 6.18 -5.96
CA ALA A 154 -9.81 5.40 -6.99
C ALA A 154 -10.36 5.77 -8.37
N ARG A 155 -9.50 5.74 -9.38
CA ARG A 155 -9.85 6.14 -10.75
C ARG A 155 -9.90 4.91 -11.64
N ARG A 156 -11.05 4.66 -12.26
CA ARG A 156 -11.15 3.74 -13.40
C ARG A 156 -10.47 4.39 -14.60
N VAL A 157 -9.54 3.69 -15.22
CA VAL A 157 -8.76 4.19 -16.35
C VAL A 157 -8.81 3.21 -17.51
N THR A 158 -8.80 3.72 -18.73
CA THR A 158 -8.59 2.89 -19.92
C THR A 158 -7.13 2.45 -19.94
N PRO A 159 -6.84 1.13 -20.01
CA PRO A 159 -5.46 0.65 -20.08
C PRO A 159 -4.80 1.09 -21.38
N LEU A 160 -3.49 1.29 -21.34
CA LEU A 160 -2.67 1.33 -22.54
C LEU A 160 -2.72 -0.04 -23.21
N GLN A 161 -2.82 -0.05 -24.53
CA GLN A 161 -2.88 -1.28 -25.31
C GLN A 161 -1.83 -1.26 -26.42
N LEU A 162 -1.15 -2.39 -26.61
CA LEU A 162 -0.23 -2.63 -27.71
C LEU A 162 -0.49 -4.01 -28.30
N ASN A 163 -0.61 -4.10 -29.63
CA ASN A 163 -0.66 -5.39 -30.31
C ASN A 163 0.75 -5.84 -30.71
N VAL A 164 1.15 -7.03 -30.27
CA VAL A 164 2.43 -7.66 -30.59
C VAL A 164 2.17 -9.08 -31.08
N ASN A 165 2.60 -9.40 -32.30
CA ASN A 165 2.45 -10.74 -32.91
C ASN A 165 1.03 -11.33 -32.81
N GLY A 166 0.00 -10.51 -32.98
CA GLY A 166 -1.40 -10.93 -32.87
C GLY A 166 -1.99 -10.98 -31.46
N HIS A 167 -1.21 -10.65 -30.42
CA HIS A 167 -1.66 -10.59 -29.03
C HIS A 167 -1.83 -9.15 -28.54
N ALA A 168 -2.91 -8.88 -27.81
CA ALA A 168 -3.12 -7.60 -27.14
C ALA A 168 -2.44 -7.59 -25.76
N LEU A 169 -1.48 -6.69 -25.58
CA LEU A 169 -0.79 -6.42 -24.33
C LEU A 169 -1.39 -5.17 -23.67
N TYR A 170 -1.61 -5.22 -22.36
CA TYR A 170 -2.20 -4.13 -21.60
C TYR A 170 -1.28 -3.66 -20.48
N ASN A 171 -1.26 -2.35 -20.23
CA ASN A 171 -0.58 -1.78 -19.07
C ASN A 171 -1.32 -0.54 -18.55
N LEU A 172 -1.04 -0.13 -17.32
CA LEU A 172 -1.66 1.06 -16.75
C LEU A 172 -1.09 2.34 -17.40
N PRO A 173 -1.91 3.39 -17.56
CA PRO A 173 -1.43 4.70 -18.00
C PRO A 173 -0.60 5.41 -16.91
N PRO A 174 0.02 6.57 -17.23
CA PRO A 174 0.63 7.44 -16.23
C PRO A 174 -0.31 7.71 -15.04
N PRO A 175 0.20 7.78 -13.80
CA PRO A 175 1.60 8.00 -13.40
C PRO A 175 2.46 6.73 -13.32
N THR A 176 1.95 5.56 -13.72
CA THR A 176 2.75 4.32 -13.72
C THR A 176 3.77 4.32 -14.87
N GLN A 177 4.82 3.51 -14.75
CA GLN A 177 5.85 3.36 -15.81
C GLN A 177 5.45 2.37 -16.91
N GLY A 178 4.17 2.00 -17.01
CA GLY A 178 3.68 0.95 -17.92
C GLY A 178 3.91 1.22 -19.41
N LEU A 179 3.97 2.50 -19.79
CA LEU A 179 4.31 2.92 -21.15
C LEU A 179 5.71 2.45 -21.57
N ALA A 180 6.70 2.54 -20.68
CA ALA A 180 8.07 2.13 -20.99
C ALA A 180 8.14 0.64 -21.34
N SER A 181 7.45 -0.21 -20.56
CA SER A 181 7.38 -1.65 -20.82
C SER A 181 6.73 -1.95 -22.18
N LEU A 182 5.63 -1.29 -22.52
CA LEU A 182 4.99 -1.48 -23.82
C LEU A 182 5.88 -1.00 -24.97
N MET A 183 6.57 0.13 -24.83
CA MET A 183 7.52 0.61 -25.84
C MET A 183 8.65 -0.39 -26.09
N ILE A 184 9.23 -0.95 -25.03
CA ILE A 184 10.29 -1.96 -25.14
C ILE A 184 9.79 -3.20 -25.90
N LEU A 185 8.64 -3.73 -25.54
CA LEU A 185 8.06 -4.91 -26.20
C LEU A 185 7.70 -4.64 -27.67
N GLY A 186 7.17 -3.45 -27.97
CA GLY A 186 6.87 -3.04 -29.33
C GLY A 186 8.12 -2.89 -30.21
N LEU A 187 9.18 -2.33 -29.65
CA LEU A 187 10.48 -2.23 -30.35
C LEU A 187 11.10 -3.61 -30.57
N PHE A 188 11.10 -4.47 -29.54
CA PHE A 188 11.63 -5.83 -29.64
C PHE A 188 10.92 -6.64 -30.73
N SER A 189 9.59 -6.55 -30.81
CA SER A 189 8.79 -7.20 -31.86
C SER A 189 9.12 -6.67 -33.26
N ARG A 190 9.29 -5.37 -33.42
CA ARG A 190 9.64 -4.76 -34.73
C ARG A 190 11.05 -5.10 -35.21
N LEU A 191 11.96 -5.35 -34.28
CA LEU A 191 13.35 -5.67 -34.60
C LEU A 191 13.57 -7.16 -34.91
N GLU A 192 12.51 -7.99 -34.87
CA GLU A 192 12.56 -9.44 -35.13
C GLU A 192 13.73 -10.13 -34.40
N VAL A 193 14.02 -9.70 -33.17
CA VAL A 193 15.19 -10.17 -32.42
C VAL A 193 15.07 -11.68 -32.22
N ALA A 194 15.89 -12.43 -32.95
CA ALA A 194 15.97 -13.87 -32.81
C ALA A 194 16.48 -14.19 -31.39
N PHE A 195 15.73 -15.00 -30.65
CA PHE A 195 16.21 -15.54 -29.40
C PHE A 195 17.34 -16.53 -29.72
N SER A 196 18.59 -16.09 -29.66
CA SER A 196 19.73 -16.98 -29.66
C SER A 196 19.75 -17.71 -28.32
N GLY A 197 19.09 -18.86 -28.26
CA GLY A 197 19.07 -19.72 -27.09
C GLY A 197 20.48 -20.17 -26.73
N GLY A 198 21.03 -19.56 -25.68
CA GLY A 198 22.21 -20.04 -24.97
C GLY A 198 21.86 -20.14 -23.49
N LEU A 199 21.46 -21.34 -23.06
CA LEU A 199 21.61 -21.83 -21.70
C LEU A 199 22.70 -22.89 -21.73
#